data_AF-A0A1I0ZKX8-F1
#
_entry.id   AF-A0A1I0ZKX8-F1
#
_cell.length_a   1.000
_cell.length_b   1.000
_cell.length_c   1.000
_cell.angle_alpha   90.00
_cell.angle_beta   90.00
_cell.angle_gamma   90.00
#
_symmetry.space_group_name_H-M   'P 1'
#
loop_
_entity.id
_entity.type
_entity.pdbx_description
1 polymer ?
#
loop_
_entity_poly.entity_id
_entity_poly.type
_entity_poly.pdbx_seq_one_letter_code
_entity_poly.pdbx_strand_id
1 'polypeptide(L)' 'MSTINLTWTVVSDPDSFVAFQYYVKAGEVFDAHDYAVTYRLDRADLDADDLRATQDAAAKLNAGECLMVSHSIAT' A
#
# COMPACT_ATOMS: atom_id res chain seq x y z
N MET A 1 -0.10 -21.97 -3.30
CA MET A 1 -0.40 -20.84 -2.42
C MET A 1 -0.06 -19.62 -3.25
N SER A 2 -1.02 -18.73 -3.45
CA SER A 2 -0.76 -17.48 -4.18
C SER A 2 -0.09 -16.52 -3.21
N THR A 3 1.05 -15.97 -3.57
CA THR A 3 1.68 -14.91 -2.76
C THR A 3 1.32 -13.58 -3.36
N ILE A 4 0.78 -12.69 -2.52
CA ILE A 4 0.42 -11.33 -2.91
C ILE A 4 1.56 -10.42 -2.50
N ASN A 5 2.29 -9.93 -3.49
CA ASN A 5 3.36 -8.96 -3.29
C ASN A 5 2.76 -7.56 -3.25
N LEU A 6 3.20 -6.73 -2.30
CA LEU A 6 2.81 -5.34 -2.20
C LEU A 6 3.90 -4.46 -2.79
N THR A 7 3.48 -3.47 -3.58
CA THR A 7 4.35 -2.47 -4.17
C THR A 7 3.82 -1.10 -3.80
N TRP A 8 4.71 -0.16 -3.59
CA TRP A 8 4.33 1.19 -3.22
C TRP A 8 5.09 2.23 -4.04
N THR A 9 4.50 3.40 -4.18
CA THR A 9 5.12 4.54 -4.84
C THR A 9 4.73 5.80 -4.10
N VAL A 10 5.71 6.66 -3.83
CA VAL A 10 5.45 7.98 -3.23
C VAL A 10 4.96 8.91 -4.33
N VAL A 11 3.78 9.48 -4.13
CA VAL A 11 3.18 10.49 -4.98
C VAL A 11 3.00 11.78 -4.19
N SER A 12 3.55 12.86 -4.70
CA SER A 12 3.40 14.21 -4.15
C SER A 12 2.58 15.12 -5.07
N ASP A 13 2.36 14.67 -6.31
CA ASP A 13 1.72 15.45 -7.35
C ASP A 13 0.24 15.05 -7.50
N PRO A 14 -0.70 16.01 -7.42
CA PRO A 14 -2.15 15.77 -7.49
C PRO A 14 -2.61 15.18 -8.83
N ASP A 15 -1.90 15.44 -9.94
CA ASP A 15 -2.23 14.89 -11.25
C ASP A 15 -1.79 13.43 -11.40
N SER A 16 -0.91 12.95 -10.51
CA SER A 16 -0.47 11.54 -10.47
C SER A 16 -1.42 10.63 -9.68
N PHE A 17 -2.50 11.17 -9.12
CA PHE A 17 -3.51 10.37 -8.44
C PHE A 17 -4.40 9.64 -9.44
N VAL A 18 -4.43 8.33 -9.29
CA VAL A 18 -5.23 7.41 -10.08
C VAL A 18 -6.47 7.05 -9.27
N ALA A 19 -7.64 7.15 -9.91
CA ALA A 19 -8.89 6.72 -9.28
C ALA A 19 -8.86 5.23 -8.92
N PHE A 20 -9.52 4.86 -7.82
CA PHE A 20 -9.60 3.48 -7.31
C PHE A 20 -8.28 2.88 -6.81
N GLN A 21 -7.30 3.71 -6.48
CA GLN A 21 -6.10 3.29 -5.76
C GLN A 21 -6.12 3.63 -4.27
N TYR A 22 -5.37 2.84 -3.52
CA TYR A 22 -5.19 3.02 -2.09
C TYR A 22 -4.06 4.01 -1.83
N TYR A 23 -4.37 5.06 -1.09
CA TYR A 23 -3.43 6.11 -0.75
C TYR A 23 -3.32 6.23 0.77
N VAL A 24 -2.10 6.19 1.29
CA VAL A 24 -1.79 6.49 2.68
C VAL A 24 -1.21 7.89 2.74
N LYS A 25 -1.84 8.81 3.47
CA LYS A 25 -1.32 10.17 3.60
C LYS A 25 -0.15 10.22 4.57
N ALA A 26 0.71 11.22 4.42
CA ALA A 26 1.73 11.50 5.42
C ALA A 26 1.15 11.66 6.82
N GLY A 27 1.68 10.89 7.77
CA GLY A 27 1.19 10.82 9.14
C GLY A 27 0.11 9.75 9.40
N GLU A 28 -0.39 9.08 8.37
CA GLU A 28 -1.23 7.89 8.51
C GLU A 28 -0.41 6.60 8.50
N VAL A 29 -0.95 5.55 9.10
CA VAL A 29 -0.34 4.22 9.14
C VAL A 29 -1.03 3.34 8.11
N PHE A 30 -0.24 2.58 7.34
CA PHE A 30 -0.79 1.57 6.44
C PHE A 30 -1.39 0.39 7.23
N ASP A 31 -2.71 0.25 7.16
CA ASP A 31 -3.44 -0.89 7.72
C ASP A 31 -3.65 -1.97 6.65
N ALA A 32 -2.89 -3.05 6.78
CA ALA A 32 -2.97 -4.18 5.86
C ALA A 32 -4.29 -4.97 5.97
N HIS A 33 -4.98 -4.91 7.10
CA HIS A 33 -6.30 -5.55 7.25
C HIS A 33 -7.34 -4.76 6.45
N ASP A 34 -7.35 -3.43 6.58
CA ASP A 34 -8.24 -2.57 5.80
C ASP A 34 -7.96 -2.69 4.30
N TYR A 35 -6.68 -2.73 3.92
CA TYR A 35 -6.27 -2.98 2.54
C TYR A 35 -6.79 -4.32 2.00
N ALA A 36 -6.58 -5.41 2.75
CA ALA A 36 -7.04 -6.74 2.35
C ALA A 36 -8.57 -6.79 2.20
N VAL A 37 -9.32 -6.16 3.11
CA VAL A 37 -10.79 -6.09 3.02
C VAL A 37 -11.24 -5.28 1.80
N THR A 38 -10.60 -4.14 1.55
CA THR A 38 -10.91 -3.25 0.42
C THR A 38 -10.75 -3.96 -0.93
N TYR A 39 -9.68 -4.72 -1.10
CA TYR A 39 -9.38 -5.44 -2.34
C TYR A 39 -9.86 -6.90 -2.35
N ARG A 40 -10.57 -7.35 -1.30
CA ARG A 40 -11.04 -8.74 -1.12
C ARG A 40 -9.91 -9.77 -1.25
N LEU A 41 -8.78 -9.46 -0.65
CA LEU A 41 -7.60 -10.31 -0.59
C LEU A 41 -7.54 -11.06 0.74
N ASP A 42 -6.92 -12.23 0.73
CA ASP A 42 -6.60 -12.93 1.97
C ASP A 42 -5.34 -12.32 2.61
N ARG A 43 -5.50 -11.79 3.82
CA ARG A 43 -4.37 -11.21 4.57
C ARG A 43 -3.23 -12.20 4.79
N ALA A 44 -3.55 -13.49 4.87
CA ALA A 44 -2.56 -14.56 5.05
C ALA A 44 -1.67 -14.76 3.81
N ASP A 45 -2.14 -14.34 2.63
CA ASP A 45 -1.41 -14.46 1.37
C ASP A 45 -0.54 -13.21 1.09
N LEU A 46 -0.72 -12.12 1.85
CA LEU A 46 0.12 -10.92 1.75
C LEU A 46 1.54 -11.22 2.24
N ASP A 47 2.53 -10.86 1.42
CA ASP A 47 3.93 -10.96 1.82
C ASP A 47 4.22 -10.05 3.03
N ALA A 48 4.78 -10.64 4.09
CA ALA A 48 5.03 -9.96 5.34
C ALA A 48 6.18 -8.95 5.26
N ASP A 49 7.17 -9.20 4.40
CA ASP A 49 8.29 -8.28 4.19
C ASP A 49 7.83 -7.06 3.38
N ASP A 50 7.01 -7.25 2.34
CA ASP A 50 6.44 -6.14 1.58
C ASP A 50 5.48 -5.29 2.41
N LEU A 51 4.67 -5.93 3.27
CA LEU A 51 3.78 -5.25 4.21
C LEU A 51 4.56 -4.35 5.17
N ARG A 52 5.65 -4.87 5.74
CA ARG A 52 6.52 -4.10 6.63
C ARG A 52 7.24 -2.97 5.88
N ALA A 53 7.69 -3.22 4.65
CA ALA A 53 8.31 -2.20 3.81
C ALA A 53 7.33 -1.07 3.47
N THR A 54 6.08 -1.40 3.17
CA THR A 54 5.00 -0.42 2.89
C THR A 54 4.70 0.44 4.13
N GLN A 55 4.65 -0.17 5.31
CA GLN A 55 4.45 0.55 6.57
C GLN A 55 5.60 1.50 6.89
N ASP A 56 6.84 1.04 6.71
CA ASP A 56 8.04 1.86 6.91
C ASP A 56 8.10 3.02 5.91
N ALA A 57 7.71 2.78 4.64
CA ALA A 57 7.61 3.84 3.63
C ALA A 57 6.53 4.87 3.99
N ALA A 58 5.36 4.44 4.45
CA ALA A 58 4.29 5.33 4.90
C ALA A 58 4.73 6.21 6.09
N ALA A 59 5.50 5.63 7.03
CA ALA A 59 6.03 6.37 8.18
C ALA A 59 7.10 7.41 7.80
N LYS A 60 7.72 7.28 6.63
CA LYS A 60 8.77 8.18 6.12
C LYS A 60 8.25 9.26 5.16
N LEU A 61 6.95 9.30 4.89
CA LEU A 61 6.35 10.32 4.04
C LEU A 61 6.52 11.72 4.63
N ASN A 62 6.87 12.69 3.79
CA ASN A 62 6.90 14.10 4.16
C ASN A 62 5.50 14.72 4.03
N ALA A 63 5.28 15.85 4.70
CA ALA A 63 4.01 16.58 4.61
C ALA A 63 3.67 16.94 3.15
N GLY A 64 2.48 16.53 2.69
CA GLY A 64 2.05 16.71 1.30
C GLY A 64 2.30 15.50 0.40
N GLU A 65 3.07 14.51 0.85
CA GLU A 65 3.26 13.25 0.14
C GLU A 65 2.20 12.21 0.54
N CYS A 66 1.88 11.33 -0.39
CA CYS A 66 1.03 10.17 -0.19
C CYS A 66 1.74 8.92 -0.71
N LEU A 67 1.52 7.78 -0.05
CA LEU A 67 1.99 6.48 -0.53
C LEU A 67 0.85 5.81 -1.29
N MET A 68 1.03 5.62 -2.59
CA MET A 68 0.15 4.80 -3.41
C MET A 68 0.53 3.33 -3.24
N VAL A 69 -0.39 2.47 -2.82
CA VAL A 69 -0.15 1.05 -2.58
C VAL A 69 -0.89 0.19 -3.62
N SER A 70 -0.13 -0.67 -4.30
CA SER A 70 -0.60 -1.61 -5.32
C SER A 70 -0.19 -3.03 -4.94
N HIS A 71 -0.90 -4.03 -5.46
CA HIS A 71 -0.56 -5.43 -5.23
C HIS A 71 -0.45 -6.21 -6.54
N SER A 72 0.35 -7.28 -6.52
CA SER A 72 0.49 -8.24 -7.61
C SER A 72 0.34 -9.66 -7.08
N ILE A 73 -0.47 -10.47 -7.75
CA ILE A 73 -0.69 -11.87 -7.36
C ILE A 73 0.31 -12.74 -8.12
N ALA A 74 1.29 -13.30 -7.41
CA ALA A 74 2.16 -14.34 -7.92
C ALA A 74 1.46 -15.70 -7.71
N THR A 75 1.28 -16.45 -8.79
CA THR A 75 0.65 -17.79 -8.79
C THR A 75 1.69 -18.87 -8.94
#